data_AF-A0A431VYS9-F1
#
_entry.id   AF-A0A431VYS9-F1
#
_cell.length_a   1.000
_cell.length_b   1.000
_cell.length_c   1.000
_cell.angle_alpha   90.00
_cell.angle_beta   90.00
_cell.angle_gamma   90.00
#
_symmetry.space_group_name_H-M   'P 1'
#
loop_
_entity.id
_entity.type
_entity.pdbx_description
1 polymer ?
#
loop_
_entity_poly.entity_id
_entity_poly.type
_entity_poly.pdbx_seq_one_letter_code
_entity_poly.pdbx_strand_id
1 'polypeptide(L)'
;MVQGRLVAIHYTGTVSAALVQALNTYRGVPAVVGVSGGADSVALLHGLLEVGAFPVVAHFDHALRPDSAEDASWVAALAGELGLPFVTARVDVRAVARRRGWNIEDAARRLRYDFLTRAARDRKISHVLTAHTRRDQAETVLMRLLRGEAVLTGIAERWGQVERPLLAVSRTEVEGYLQALGQTWREDPTNQDTDLTRVWVRLVLMPLLLERFGLAEQHLAKLACRANEDEAVLQGLAESLQPHTPLVGQPRAVLRRWLRMTLKGAGLRFHADQLDQLAKAISQGQTTHLDLPGAQPVSVTGSQLILPGQVGPPVAPNFDSPPAWVLRTASAGDWIRQPGGRRKLSDVLAERRVPRQWRSQVPVLADPGQPQQVQWIGLDPPIWALGARQHTSWSDPLWEGMSAALVCAHSAAAAQEVPVGAVVLDSSGQLIGEGRNRSRELGDMTRHAELEALRAAAQQLGQPYLTDCTLVVTLEPCPMCLGAALEARVGRIVYGAANPKAGALGGVSDLLRTHWGHQPEVRAGYRAGECAALLRRTFTEFRRKR
;
A
#
# COMPACT_ATOMS: atom_id res chain seq x y z
N MET A 1 28.20 35.10 22.81
CA MET A 1 27.99 36.35 22.05
C MET A 1 28.93 36.36 20.86
N VAL A 2 28.41 36.02 19.68
CA VAL A 2 29.02 36.41 18.39
C VAL A 2 27.88 37.10 17.66
N GLN A 3 27.96 38.42 17.55
CA GLN A 3 26.97 39.26 16.89
C GLN A 3 27.01 38.97 15.40
N GLY A 4 26.10 38.12 14.91
CA GLY A 4 25.84 37.97 13.48
C GLY A 4 25.17 39.25 12.97
N ARG A 5 25.90 40.05 12.18
CA ARG A 5 25.31 41.13 11.39
C ARG A 5 24.26 40.53 10.45
N LEU A 6 22.98 40.78 10.74
CA LEU A 6 21.90 40.68 9.75
C LEU A 6 22.18 41.75 8.69
N VAL A 7 22.82 41.37 7.59
CA VAL A 7 22.89 42.20 6.40
C VAL A 7 21.52 42.11 5.74
N ALA A 8 20.67 43.12 5.97
CA ALA A 8 19.43 43.28 5.24
C ALA A 8 19.79 43.67 3.79
N ILE A 9 19.83 42.69 2.89
CA ILE A 9 19.93 42.94 1.47
C ILE A 9 18.54 43.39 1.00
N HIS A 10 18.37 44.69 0.79
CA HIS A 10 17.15 45.25 0.20
C HIS A 10 17.17 45.00 -1.31
N TYR A 11 16.37 44.03 -1.77
CA TYR A 11 16.18 43.72 -3.19
C TYR A 11 15.16 44.71 -3.80
N THR A 12 15.60 45.53 -4.77
CA THR A 12 14.79 46.56 -5.46
C THR A 12 14.55 46.25 -6.95
N GLY A 13 14.60 44.98 -7.36
CA GLY A 13 14.37 44.56 -8.75
C GLY A 13 12.98 43.99 -8.98
N THR A 14 12.44 44.16 -10.19
CA THR A 14 11.18 43.56 -10.66
C THR A 14 11.25 42.03 -10.51
N VAL A 15 10.65 41.56 -9.42
CA VAL A 15 10.69 40.17 -8.96
C VAL A 15 10.02 39.25 -9.99
N SER A 16 10.63 38.12 -10.30
CA SER A 16 9.92 37.00 -10.93
C SER A 16 8.86 36.50 -9.94
N ALA A 17 7.64 37.02 -10.06
CA ALA A 17 6.54 36.72 -9.14
C ALA A 17 6.33 35.20 -8.98
N ALA A 18 6.53 34.43 -10.04
CA ALA A 18 6.42 32.97 -10.02
C ALA A 18 7.48 32.28 -9.14
N LEU A 19 8.74 32.75 -9.19
CA LEU A 19 9.83 32.17 -8.39
C LEU A 19 9.63 32.43 -6.90
N VAL A 20 9.31 33.67 -6.53
CA VAL A 20 9.04 34.04 -5.13
C VAL A 20 7.77 33.38 -4.62
N GLN A 21 6.71 33.32 -5.44
CA GLN A 21 5.48 32.63 -5.07
C GLN A 21 5.71 31.14 -4.78
N ALA A 22 6.55 30.47 -5.59
CA ALA A 22 6.89 29.06 -5.39
C ALA A 22 7.69 28.79 -4.10
N LEU A 23 8.35 29.81 -3.55
CA LEU A 23 9.21 29.68 -2.38
C LEU A 23 8.60 30.24 -1.08
N ASN A 24 7.44 30.89 -1.15
CA ASN A 24 6.81 31.52 0.02
C ASN A 24 6.55 30.57 1.20
N THR A 25 6.32 29.28 0.94
CA THR A 25 6.13 28.25 1.97
C THR A 25 7.37 27.99 2.83
N TYR A 26 8.55 28.46 2.41
CA TYR A 26 9.82 28.29 3.13
C TYR A 26 10.24 29.51 3.95
N ARG A 27 9.40 30.54 4.08
CA ARG A 27 9.69 31.72 4.91
C ARG A 27 9.97 31.30 6.36
N GLY A 28 11.13 31.67 6.88
CA GLY A 28 11.57 31.32 8.23
C GLY A 28 11.95 29.83 8.41
N VAL A 29 12.02 29.06 7.33
CA VAL A 29 12.29 27.62 7.39
C VAL A 29 13.77 27.33 7.09
N PRO A 30 14.47 26.55 7.94
CA PRO A 30 15.79 26.04 7.59
C PRO A 30 15.67 24.91 6.56
N ALA A 31 16.51 24.96 5.53
CA ALA A 31 16.48 23.99 4.43
C ALA A 31 17.88 23.68 3.91
N VAL A 32 18.16 22.41 3.63
CA VAL A 32 19.38 22.03 2.88
C VAL A 32 19.09 22.18 1.39
N VAL A 33 19.89 22.97 0.68
CA VAL A 33 19.67 23.28 -0.74
C VAL A 33 20.78 22.63 -1.55
N GLY A 34 20.40 21.75 -2.49
CA GLY A 34 21.33 21.16 -3.44
C GLY A 34 21.74 22.16 -4.51
N VAL A 35 22.97 22.69 -4.43
CA VAL A 35 23.49 23.71 -5.36
C VAL A 35 24.56 23.13 -6.26
N SER A 36 24.27 23.01 -7.56
CA SER A 36 25.22 22.50 -8.56
C SER A 36 26.11 23.60 -9.14
N GLY A 37 25.72 24.87 -9.02
CA GLY A 37 26.36 26.02 -9.66
C GLY A 37 25.66 26.47 -10.94
N GLY A 38 24.72 25.68 -11.46
CA GLY A 38 23.88 26.06 -12.60
C GLY A 38 22.77 27.04 -12.23
N ALA A 39 22.27 27.77 -13.23
CA ALA A 39 21.25 28.82 -13.12
C ALA A 39 20.08 28.43 -12.18
N ASP A 40 19.43 27.29 -12.42
CA ASP A 40 18.27 26.86 -11.63
C ASP A 40 18.61 26.76 -10.12
N SER A 41 19.76 26.18 -9.80
CA SER A 41 20.18 25.96 -8.41
C SER A 41 20.63 27.25 -7.70
N VAL A 42 21.22 28.18 -8.45
CA VAL A 42 21.59 29.52 -7.97
C VAL A 42 20.32 30.34 -7.74
N ALA A 43 19.36 30.32 -8.67
CA ALA A 43 18.10 31.03 -8.53
C ALA A 43 17.26 30.50 -7.35
N LEU A 44 17.25 29.18 -7.12
CA LEU A 44 16.64 28.60 -5.93
C LEU A 44 17.26 29.15 -4.64
N LEU A 45 18.60 29.24 -4.60
CA LEU A 45 19.32 29.74 -3.43
C LEU A 45 18.97 31.20 -3.13
N HIS A 46 19.06 32.08 -4.13
CA HIS A 46 18.75 33.50 -3.98
C HIS A 46 17.27 33.73 -3.65
N GLY A 47 16.36 33.02 -4.33
CA GLY A 47 14.92 33.12 -4.06
C GLY A 47 14.56 32.73 -2.63
N LEU A 48 15.24 31.73 -2.06
CA LEU A 48 15.06 31.34 -0.67
C LEU A 48 15.50 32.44 0.31
N LEU A 49 16.60 33.15 0.02
CA LEU A 49 17.02 34.29 0.83
C LEU A 49 16.02 35.44 0.74
N GLU A 50 15.50 35.70 -0.45
CA GLU A 50 14.52 36.78 -0.69
C GLU A 50 13.22 36.57 0.07
N VAL A 51 12.72 35.32 0.15
CA VAL A 51 11.53 35.00 0.97
C VAL A 51 11.84 34.94 2.48
N GLY A 52 13.11 35.05 2.88
CA GLY A 52 13.55 34.98 4.27
C GLY A 52 13.64 33.56 4.84
N ALA A 53 14.01 32.58 4.03
CA ALA A 53 14.38 31.23 4.48
C ALA A 53 15.81 31.18 5.01
N PHE A 54 16.20 30.06 5.64
CA PHE A 54 17.55 29.84 6.16
C PHE A 54 18.26 28.67 5.44
N PRO A 55 18.74 28.88 4.21
CA PRO A 55 19.35 27.81 3.42
C PRO A 55 20.73 27.41 3.92
N VAL A 56 21.00 26.11 3.91
CA VAL A 56 22.33 25.49 4.04
C VAL A 56 22.72 24.98 2.66
N VAL A 57 23.80 25.55 2.11
CA VAL A 57 24.28 25.20 0.77
C VAL A 57 24.95 23.83 0.81
N ALA A 58 24.48 22.90 -0.01
CA ALA A 58 25.03 21.56 -0.13
C ALA A 58 25.40 21.26 -1.59
N HIS A 59 26.70 21.11 -1.86
CA HIS A 59 27.23 20.78 -3.18
C HIS A 59 27.72 19.32 -3.21
N PHE A 60 27.37 18.58 -4.27
CA PHE A 60 27.84 17.21 -4.47
C PHE A 60 28.67 17.13 -5.76
N ASP A 61 29.97 16.94 -5.59
CA ASP A 61 30.92 16.75 -6.67
C ASP A 61 30.96 15.27 -7.08
N HIS A 62 30.53 14.99 -8.31
CA HIS A 62 30.43 13.65 -8.88
C HIS A 62 31.78 13.12 -9.43
N ALA A 63 32.83 13.96 -9.45
CA ALA A 63 34.15 13.68 -10.02
C ALA A 63 34.11 13.09 -11.45
N LEU A 64 33.09 13.44 -12.24
CA LEU A 64 32.90 12.93 -13.60
C LEU A 64 33.80 13.61 -14.62
N ARG A 65 34.26 14.83 -14.31
CA ARG A 65 35.14 15.66 -15.15
C ARG A 65 36.32 16.19 -14.34
N PRO A 66 37.49 16.45 -14.96
CA PRO A 66 38.70 16.89 -14.26
C PRO A 66 38.53 18.22 -13.51
N ASP A 67 37.77 19.14 -14.10
CA ASP A 67 37.45 20.50 -13.66
C ASP A 67 36.26 20.58 -12.68
N SER A 68 35.68 19.44 -12.28
CA SER A 68 34.56 19.40 -11.33
C SER A 68 34.86 20.06 -9.97
N ALA A 69 36.13 20.10 -9.58
CA ALA A 69 36.59 20.78 -8.38
C ALA A 69 36.45 22.32 -8.46
N GLU A 70 36.47 22.90 -9.67
CA GLU A 70 36.27 24.33 -9.88
C GLU A 70 34.84 24.74 -9.56
N ASP A 71 33.85 23.91 -9.91
CA ASP A 71 32.45 24.15 -9.58
C ASP A 71 32.22 24.12 -8.06
N ALA A 72 32.83 23.16 -7.36
CA ALA A 72 32.77 23.12 -5.90
C ALA A 72 33.37 24.37 -5.27
N SER A 73 34.49 24.86 -5.81
CA SER A 73 35.15 26.09 -5.36
C SER A 73 34.30 27.34 -5.63
N TRP A 74 33.66 27.41 -6.79
CA TRP A 74 32.77 28.50 -7.17
C TRP A 74 31.52 28.55 -6.27
N VAL A 75 30.88 27.40 -6.03
CA VAL A 75 29.71 27.33 -5.13
C VAL A 75 30.09 27.66 -3.68
N ALA A 76 31.30 27.26 -3.23
CA ALA A 76 31.81 27.64 -1.93
C ALA A 76 32.03 29.16 -1.80
N ALA A 77 32.56 29.81 -2.85
CA ALA A 77 32.72 31.25 -2.90
C ALA A 77 31.37 31.97 -2.84
N LEU A 78 30.39 31.54 -3.65
CA LEU A 78 29.03 32.08 -3.63
C LEU A 78 28.38 31.95 -2.24
N ALA A 79 28.51 30.78 -1.60
CA ALA A 79 28.00 30.58 -0.24
C ALA A 79 28.67 31.53 0.77
N GLY A 80 29.98 31.76 0.63
CA GLY A 80 30.74 32.71 1.44
C GLY A 80 30.31 34.16 1.27
N GLU A 81 30.11 34.60 0.02
CA GLU A 81 29.60 35.94 -0.32
C GLU A 81 28.22 36.20 0.28
N LEU A 82 27.35 35.17 0.28
CA LEU A 82 26.01 35.24 0.85
C LEU A 82 25.96 34.99 2.38
N GLY A 83 27.10 34.67 3.01
CA GLY A 83 27.19 34.41 4.45
C GLY A 83 26.48 33.13 4.91
N LEU A 84 26.42 32.11 4.06
CA LEU A 84 25.64 30.88 4.28
C LEU A 84 26.50 29.68 4.70
N PRO A 85 25.98 28.75 5.51
CA PRO A 85 26.66 27.50 5.81
C PRO A 85 26.85 26.67 4.53
N PHE A 86 28.06 26.14 4.32
CA PHE A 86 28.41 25.34 3.16
C PHE A 86 28.80 23.91 3.55
N VAL A 87 28.34 22.94 2.76
CA VAL A 87 28.65 21.51 2.89
C VAL A 87 29.00 20.96 1.53
N THR A 88 30.07 20.19 1.45
CA THR A 88 30.49 19.55 0.20
C THR A 88 30.83 18.08 0.42
N ALA A 89 30.62 17.27 -0.61
CA ALA A 89 31.16 15.92 -0.69
C ALA A 89 31.60 15.64 -2.13
N ARG A 90 32.75 14.98 -2.27
CA ARG A 90 33.29 14.52 -3.56
C ARG A 90 33.32 13.00 -3.60
N VAL A 91 32.75 12.41 -4.64
CA VAL A 91 32.71 10.95 -4.83
C VAL A 91 32.96 10.62 -6.30
N ASP A 92 33.85 9.67 -6.57
CA ASP A 92 33.99 9.07 -7.90
C ASP A 92 32.77 8.18 -8.21
N VAL A 93 31.81 8.77 -8.93
CA VAL A 93 30.58 8.07 -9.30
C VAL A 93 30.85 6.92 -10.27
N ARG A 94 31.85 7.03 -11.17
CA ARG A 94 32.17 5.94 -12.12
C ARG A 94 32.66 4.71 -11.38
N ALA A 95 33.52 4.89 -10.37
CA ALA A 95 34.00 3.79 -9.54
C ALA A 95 32.86 3.11 -8.76
N VAL A 96 31.94 3.89 -8.19
CA VAL A 96 30.77 3.34 -7.46
C VAL A 96 29.80 2.62 -8.40
N ALA A 97 29.49 3.22 -9.55
CA ALA A 97 28.61 2.64 -10.56
C ALA A 97 29.14 1.28 -11.04
N ARG A 98 30.44 1.20 -11.37
CA ARG A 98 31.10 -0.04 -11.78
C ARG A 98 31.03 -1.12 -10.70
N ARG A 99 31.29 -0.76 -9.44
CA ARG A 99 31.26 -1.71 -8.30
C ARG A 99 29.86 -2.25 -8.03
N ARG A 100 28.83 -1.42 -8.21
CA ARG A 100 27.44 -1.75 -7.89
C ARG A 100 26.63 -2.29 -9.08
N GLY A 101 27.19 -2.25 -10.30
CA GLY A 101 26.48 -2.57 -11.53
C GLY A 101 25.35 -1.58 -11.85
N TRP A 102 25.51 -0.30 -11.45
CA TRP A 102 24.53 0.75 -11.72
C TRP A 102 24.90 1.50 -13.00
N ASN A 103 23.91 2.08 -13.66
CA ASN A 103 24.18 3.10 -14.68
C ASN A 103 24.74 4.36 -13.98
N ILE A 104 25.53 5.15 -14.70
CA ILE A 104 26.26 6.29 -14.12
C ILE A 104 25.29 7.38 -13.63
N GLU A 105 24.23 7.66 -14.38
CA GLU A 105 23.25 8.71 -14.06
C GLU A 105 22.43 8.40 -12.79
N ASP A 106 21.98 7.15 -12.63
CA ASP A 106 21.25 6.67 -11.45
C ASP A 106 22.19 6.60 -10.24
N ALA A 107 23.44 6.18 -10.43
CA ALA A 107 24.45 6.22 -9.37
C ALA A 107 24.70 7.66 -8.88
N ALA A 108 24.89 8.60 -9.80
CA ALA A 108 25.03 10.03 -9.49
C ALA A 108 23.83 10.54 -8.69
N ARG A 109 22.62 10.27 -9.20
CA ARG A 109 21.36 10.70 -8.58
C ARG A 109 21.17 10.16 -7.16
N ARG A 110 21.42 8.85 -6.95
CA ARG A 110 21.31 8.20 -5.64
C ARG A 110 22.30 8.78 -4.64
N LEU A 111 23.58 8.84 -5.02
CA LEU A 111 24.64 9.33 -4.14
C LEU A 111 24.42 10.80 -3.74
N ARG A 112 23.96 11.62 -4.69
CA ARG A 112 23.58 13.01 -4.45
C ARG A 112 22.44 13.10 -3.42
N TYR A 113 21.36 12.34 -3.59
CA TYR A 113 20.24 12.36 -2.64
C TYR A 113 20.65 11.82 -1.27
N ASP A 114 21.42 10.74 -1.21
CA ASP A 114 21.95 10.22 0.05
C ASP A 114 22.83 11.25 0.76
N PHE A 115 23.65 12.01 0.02
CA PHE A 115 24.42 13.13 0.59
C PHE A 115 23.52 14.23 1.14
N LEU A 116 22.55 14.72 0.37
CA LEU A 116 21.67 15.81 0.79
C LEU A 116 20.84 15.43 2.02
N THR A 117 20.26 14.23 2.02
CA THR A 117 19.49 13.69 3.15
C THR A 117 20.36 13.49 4.39
N ARG A 118 21.62 13.05 4.25
CA ARG A 118 22.57 12.99 5.37
C ARG A 118 22.88 14.39 5.92
N ALA A 119 23.17 15.36 5.03
CA ALA A 119 23.47 16.72 5.44
C ALA A 119 22.32 17.38 6.22
N ALA A 120 21.08 17.07 5.84
CA ALA A 120 19.87 17.52 6.52
C ALA A 120 19.70 16.85 7.89
N ARG A 121 19.83 15.52 7.95
CA ARG A 121 19.76 14.75 9.21
C ARG A 121 20.79 15.21 10.23
N ASP A 122 22.04 15.39 9.81
CA ASP A 122 23.14 15.78 10.71
C ASP A 122 22.93 17.18 11.32
N ARG A 123 22.10 18.01 10.67
CA ARG A 123 21.71 19.36 11.12
C ARG A 123 20.29 19.43 11.71
N LYS A 124 19.58 18.30 11.80
CA LYS A 124 18.18 18.23 12.22
C LYS A 124 17.26 19.13 11.39
N ILE A 125 17.54 19.23 10.09
CA ILE A 125 16.75 19.97 9.12
C ILE A 125 15.80 19.00 8.40
N SER A 126 14.53 19.38 8.28
CA SER A 126 13.48 18.53 7.67
C SER A 126 13.36 18.69 6.15
N HIS A 127 13.83 19.80 5.59
CA HIS A 127 13.64 20.16 4.19
C HIS A 127 14.93 20.01 3.38
N VAL A 128 14.85 19.26 2.27
CA VAL A 128 15.93 19.14 1.28
C VAL A 128 15.41 19.65 -0.06
N LEU A 129 15.96 20.74 -0.58
CA LEU A 129 15.45 21.41 -1.78
C LEU A 129 16.37 21.17 -2.97
N THR A 130 15.79 20.91 -4.15
CA THR A 130 16.52 20.79 -5.41
C THR A 130 15.83 21.57 -6.53
N ALA A 131 16.61 22.16 -7.43
CA ALA A 131 16.13 23.12 -8.41
C ALA A 131 15.67 22.50 -9.75
N HIS A 132 14.83 21.47 -9.69
CA HIS A 132 14.22 20.97 -10.92
C HIS A 132 13.14 21.96 -11.40
N THR A 133 13.14 22.27 -12.69
CA THR A 133 12.27 23.29 -13.30
C THR A 133 11.15 22.68 -14.14
N ARG A 134 10.30 23.55 -14.71
CA ARG A 134 9.26 23.16 -15.68
C ARG A 134 9.82 22.45 -16.91
N ARG A 135 11.02 22.81 -17.34
CA ARG A 135 11.69 22.12 -18.45
C ARG A 135 12.05 20.68 -18.09
N ASP A 136 12.57 20.44 -16.89
CA ASP A 136 12.88 19.08 -16.41
C ASP A 136 11.63 18.19 -16.36
N GLN A 137 10.48 18.76 -16.02
CA GLN A 137 9.19 18.07 -16.11
C GLN A 137 8.87 17.66 -17.54
N ALA A 138 8.90 18.63 -18.47
CA ALA A 138 8.56 18.39 -19.86
C ALA A 138 9.47 17.35 -20.51
N GLU A 139 10.79 17.43 -20.26
CA GLU A 139 11.76 16.42 -20.68
C GLU A 139 11.42 15.03 -20.14
N THR A 140 11.14 14.94 -18.83
CA THR A 140 10.82 13.67 -18.18
C THR A 140 9.53 13.06 -18.76
N VAL A 141 8.50 13.86 -18.99
CA VAL A 141 7.23 13.40 -19.58
C VAL A 141 7.45 12.85 -20.98
N LEU A 142 8.17 13.57 -21.85
CA LEU A 142 8.46 13.10 -23.20
C LEU A 142 9.28 11.80 -23.20
N MET A 143 10.31 11.72 -22.37
CA MET A 143 11.12 10.51 -22.26
C MET A 143 10.29 9.30 -21.81
N ARG A 144 9.40 9.49 -20.83
CA ARG A 144 8.50 8.42 -20.36
C ARG A 144 7.48 8.00 -21.42
N LEU A 145 6.93 8.98 -22.14
CA LEU A 145 6.03 8.72 -23.26
C LEU A 145 6.72 7.89 -24.34
N LEU A 146 7.94 8.25 -24.74
CA LEU A 146 8.73 7.53 -25.75
C LEU A 146 9.12 6.11 -25.30
N ARG A 147 9.21 5.85 -23.99
CA ARG A 147 9.42 4.51 -23.42
C ARG A 147 8.15 3.67 -23.32
N GLY A 148 6.98 4.22 -23.66
CA GLY A 148 5.69 3.53 -23.58
C GLY A 148 5.12 3.47 -22.15
N GLU A 149 5.50 4.38 -21.26
CA GLU A 149 4.92 4.44 -19.92
C GLU A 149 3.47 4.96 -19.97
N ALA A 150 2.55 4.24 -19.33
CA ALA A 150 1.11 4.56 -19.36
C ALA A 150 0.71 5.69 -18.39
N VAL A 151 1.53 6.00 -17.39
CA VAL A 151 1.26 7.03 -16.38
C VAL A 151 2.40 8.05 -16.38
N LEU A 152 2.10 9.25 -16.86
CA LEU A 152 3.09 10.29 -17.14
C LEU A 152 3.22 11.28 -15.98
N THR A 153 3.44 10.78 -14.76
CA THR A 153 3.59 11.63 -13.56
C THR A 153 4.82 12.53 -13.57
N GLY A 154 5.72 12.44 -14.57
CA GLY A 154 6.93 13.25 -14.60
C GLY A 154 7.75 13.14 -13.29
N ILE A 155 8.25 14.27 -12.80
CA ILE A 155 9.00 14.39 -11.56
C ILE A 155 8.04 14.69 -10.40
N ALA A 156 8.06 13.93 -9.32
CA ALA A 156 7.24 14.25 -8.14
C ALA A 156 7.74 15.53 -7.47
N GLU A 157 6.83 16.40 -7.02
CA GLU A 157 7.18 17.62 -6.28
C GLU A 157 7.92 17.29 -4.98
N ARG A 158 7.44 16.27 -4.26
CA ARG A 158 8.06 15.76 -3.05
C ARG A 158 8.36 14.27 -3.19
N TRP A 159 9.56 13.88 -2.78
CA TRP A 159 9.97 12.47 -2.68
C TRP A 159 10.82 12.26 -1.43
N GLY A 160 10.25 11.60 -0.42
CA GLY A 160 10.87 11.52 0.90
C GLY A 160 11.03 12.92 1.50
N GLN A 161 12.27 13.28 1.86
CA GLN A 161 12.63 14.62 2.35
C GLN A 161 13.00 15.61 1.22
N VAL A 162 13.10 15.14 -0.03
CA VAL A 162 13.50 15.98 -1.17
C VAL A 162 12.28 16.64 -1.79
N GLU A 163 12.31 17.97 -1.87
CA GLU A 163 11.28 18.84 -2.43
C GLU A 163 11.85 19.62 -3.63
N ARG A 164 10.97 19.95 -4.59
CA ARG A 164 11.32 20.57 -5.87
C ARG A 164 10.38 21.76 -6.14
N PRO A 165 10.60 22.91 -5.46
CA PRO A 165 9.65 24.02 -5.52
C PRO A 165 9.58 24.68 -6.90
N LEU A 166 10.63 24.57 -7.72
CA LEU A 166 10.71 25.25 -9.01
C LEU A 166 10.06 24.50 -10.18
N LEU A 167 9.34 23.39 -9.95
CA LEU A 167 8.79 22.57 -11.06
C LEU A 167 7.77 23.29 -11.95
N ALA A 168 7.15 24.36 -11.46
CA ALA A 168 6.26 25.21 -12.25
C ALA A 168 6.98 26.39 -12.92
N VAL A 169 8.19 26.71 -12.48
CA VAL A 169 8.97 27.88 -12.90
C VAL A 169 9.71 27.56 -14.20
N SER A 170 9.62 28.47 -15.15
CA SER A 170 10.27 28.39 -16.45
C SER A 170 11.75 28.76 -16.37
N ARG A 171 12.51 28.29 -17.35
CA ARG A 171 13.91 28.70 -17.49
C ARG A 171 14.06 30.21 -17.72
N THR A 172 13.16 30.83 -18.50
CA THR A 172 13.17 32.27 -18.75
C THR A 172 12.94 33.08 -17.47
N GLU A 173 12.06 32.61 -16.58
CA GLU A 173 11.85 33.24 -15.28
C GLU A 173 13.06 33.09 -14.35
N VAL A 174 13.74 31.94 -14.39
CA VAL A 174 15.01 31.70 -13.66
C VAL A 174 16.10 32.64 -14.15
N GLU A 175 16.35 32.68 -15.46
CA GLU A 175 17.42 33.48 -16.06
C GLU A 175 17.14 34.99 -15.91
N GLY A 176 15.90 35.43 -16.14
CA GLY A 176 15.50 36.82 -15.94
C GLY A 176 15.64 37.28 -14.48
N TYR A 177 15.35 36.39 -13.53
CA TYR A 177 15.57 36.66 -12.11
C TYR A 177 17.07 36.87 -11.80
N LEU A 178 17.94 35.95 -12.25
CA LEU A 178 19.38 36.07 -12.01
C LEU A 178 20.00 37.29 -12.69
N GLN A 179 19.55 37.61 -13.92
CA GLN A 179 19.99 38.81 -14.63
C GLN A 179 19.60 40.09 -13.88
N ALA A 180 18.38 40.17 -13.33
CA ALA A 180 17.94 41.31 -12.53
C ALA A 180 18.76 41.47 -11.23
N LEU A 181 19.29 40.37 -10.69
CA LEU A 181 20.20 40.38 -9.54
C LEU A 181 21.65 40.71 -9.92
N GLY A 182 22.00 40.70 -11.21
CA GLY A 182 23.40 40.73 -11.65
C GLY A 182 24.19 39.48 -11.24
N GLN A 183 23.50 38.39 -10.93
CA GLN A 183 24.12 37.15 -10.44
C GLN A 183 24.57 36.27 -11.61
N THR A 184 25.83 35.87 -11.60
CA THR A 184 26.38 34.91 -12.58
C THR A 184 26.16 33.46 -12.14
N TRP A 185 26.24 32.53 -13.09
CA TRP A 185 26.15 31.08 -12.85
C TRP A 185 27.12 30.32 -13.75
N ARG A 186 27.35 29.05 -13.45
CA ARG A 186 28.17 28.13 -14.27
C ARG A 186 27.28 27.42 -15.29
N GLU A 187 27.75 27.30 -16.52
CA GLU A 187 27.14 26.45 -17.55
C GLU A 187 27.94 25.16 -17.69
N ASP A 188 27.27 24.00 -17.63
CA ASP A 188 27.93 22.69 -17.72
C ASP A 188 28.17 22.31 -19.20
N PRO A 189 29.43 22.14 -19.65
CA PRO A 189 29.78 21.79 -21.03
C PRO A 189 29.34 20.37 -21.44
N THR A 190 29.11 19.48 -20.48
CA THR A 190 28.70 18.08 -20.71
C THR A 190 27.27 17.96 -21.26
N ASN A 191 26.56 19.07 -21.43
CA ASN A 191 25.17 19.16 -21.90
C ASN A 191 24.99 19.12 -23.43
N GLN A 192 26.02 18.79 -24.22
CA GLN A 192 25.97 18.87 -25.69
C GLN A 192 25.96 17.51 -26.40
N ASP A 193 26.19 16.41 -25.67
CA ASP A 193 26.20 15.07 -26.27
C ASP A 193 24.78 14.54 -26.53
N THR A 194 24.35 14.61 -27.80
CA THR A 194 23.03 14.16 -28.23
C THR A 194 22.84 12.65 -28.26
N ASP A 195 23.88 11.83 -28.08
CA ASP A 195 23.71 10.38 -27.93
C ASP A 195 22.95 10.03 -26.65
N LEU A 196 22.98 10.93 -25.66
CA LEU A 196 22.17 10.84 -24.46
C LEU A 196 20.72 11.30 -24.77
N THR A 197 19.76 10.39 -24.59
CA THR A 197 18.34 10.66 -24.90
C THR A 197 17.82 11.96 -24.30
N ARG A 198 18.19 12.29 -23.05
CA ARG A 198 17.74 13.52 -22.39
C ARG A 198 18.28 14.78 -23.07
N VAL A 199 19.55 14.75 -23.50
CA VAL A 199 20.19 15.86 -24.20
C VAL A 199 19.57 16.03 -25.59
N TRP A 200 19.34 14.93 -26.32
CA TRP A 200 18.60 14.97 -27.60
C TRP A 200 17.18 15.55 -27.44
N VAL A 201 16.45 15.13 -26.39
CA VAL A 201 15.13 15.70 -26.10
C VAL A 201 15.21 17.21 -25.87
N ARG A 202 16.22 17.67 -25.12
CA ARG A 202 16.42 19.09 -24.80
C ARG A 202 16.86 19.94 -25.99
N LEU A 203 17.81 19.46 -26.79
CA LEU A 203 18.46 20.25 -27.86
C LEU A 203 17.79 20.11 -29.22
N VAL A 204 17.10 19.00 -29.48
CA VAL A 204 16.50 18.71 -30.79
C VAL A 204 14.98 18.67 -30.71
N LEU A 205 14.43 17.77 -29.88
CA LEU A 205 12.99 17.54 -29.87
C LEU A 205 12.20 18.73 -29.30
N MET A 206 12.63 19.28 -28.16
CA MET A 206 11.91 20.37 -27.49
C MET A 206 11.87 21.66 -28.32
N PRO A 207 12.97 22.12 -28.96
CA PRO A 207 12.92 23.26 -29.86
C PRO A 207 11.95 23.07 -31.03
N LEU A 208 11.97 21.91 -31.68
CA LEU A 208 11.02 21.58 -32.76
C LEU A 208 9.56 21.61 -32.28
N LEU A 209 9.30 21.09 -31.08
CA LEU A 209 7.97 21.17 -30.47
C LEU A 209 7.56 22.61 -30.16
N LEU A 210 8.46 23.43 -29.62
CA LEU A 210 8.18 24.81 -29.27
C LEU A 210 7.98 25.70 -30.51
N GLU A 211 8.68 25.43 -31.61
CA GLU A 211 8.51 26.13 -32.89
C GLU A 211 7.07 25.98 -33.40
N ARG A 212 6.51 24.77 -33.34
CA ARG A 212 5.13 24.49 -33.77
C ARG A 212 4.09 24.78 -32.69
N PHE A 213 4.44 24.54 -31.43
CA PHE A 213 3.58 24.61 -30.26
C PHE A 213 4.27 25.38 -29.14
N GLY A 214 4.21 26.72 -29.17
CA GLY A 214 4.93 27.59 -28.24
C GLY A 214 4.65 27.36 -26.74
N LEU A 215 3.59 26.65 -26.38
CA LEU A 215 3.24 26.28 -25.00
C LEU A 215 3.51 24.81 -24.65
N ALA A 216 4.23 24.06 -25.49
CA ALA A 216 4.48 22.62 -25.30
C ALA A 216 5.07 22.30 -23.92
N GLU A 217 6.08 23.06 -23.48
CA GLU A 217 6.71 22.88 -22.16
C GLU A 217 5.69 23.02 -21.02
N GLN A 218 4.85 24.06 -21.07
CA GLN A 218 3.80 24.31 -20.08
C GLN A 218 2.72 23.21 -20.09
N HIS A 219 2.29 22.77 -21.27
CA HIS A 219 1.28 21.72 -21.41
C HIS A 219 1.79 20.37 -20.89
N LEU A 220 3.04 20.01 -21.17
CA LEU A 220 3.66 18.77 -20.67
C LEU A 220 3.82 18.80 -19.15
N ALA A 221 4.26 19.93 -18.58
CA ALA A 221 4.34 20.08 -17.13
C ALA A 221 2.96 20.03 -16.45
N LYS A 222 1.94 20.64 -17.05
CA LYS A 222 0.54 20.57 -16.56
C LYS A 222 -0.01 19.14 -16.61
N LEU A 223 0.33 18.37 -17.65
CA LEU A 223 -0.01 16.95 -17.75
C LEU A 223 0.62 16.16 -16.58
N ALA A 224 1.91 16.37 -16.30
CA ALA A 224 2.59 15.71 -15.19
C ALA A 224 1.95 16.05 -13.83
N CYS A 225 1.61 17.33 -13.60
CA CYS A 225 0.97 17.77 -12.37
C CYS A 225 -0.35 17.03 -12.13
N ARG A 226 -1.27 17.07 -13.11
CA ARG A 226 -2.55 16.35 -13.05
C ARG A 226 -2.37 14.84 -12.90
N ALA A 227 -1.41 14.26 -13.62
CA ALA A 227 -1.13 12.83 -13.50
C ALA A 227 -0.59 12.45 -12.11
N ASN A 228 0.14 13.33 -11.40
CA ASN A 228 0.53 13.10 -10.01
C ASN A 228 -0.66 13.15 -9.06
N GLU A 229 -1.56 14.13 -9.23
CA GLU A 229 -2.78 14.25 -8.43
C GLU A 229 -3.63 12.98 -8.55
N ASP A 230 -3.88 12.54 -9.79
CA ASP A 230 -4.63 11.30 -10.08
C ASP A 230 -3.91 10.05 -9.52
N GLU A 231 -2.58 9.97 -9.69
CA GLU A 231 -1.78 8.86 -9.15
C GLU A 231 -1.84 8.81 -7.62
N ALA A 232 -1.79 9.96 -6.94
CA ALA A 232 -1.84 10.03 -5.49
C ALA A 232 -3.19 9.50 -4.95
N VAL A 233 -4.31 9.87 -5.60
CA VAL A 233 -5.63 9.35 -5.23
C VAL A 233 -5.71 7.84 -5.47
N LEU A 234 -5.27 7.36 -6.63
CA LEU A 234 -5.31 5.93 -6.96
C LEU A 234 -4.38 5.09 -6.07
N GLN A 235 -3.25 5.66 -5.66
CA GLN A 235 -2.32 5.05 -4.71
C GLN A 235 -2.95 4.97 -3.31
N GLY A 236 -3.58 6.04 -2.83
CA GLY A 236 -4.31 6.04 -1.55
C GLY A 236 -5.48 5.04 -1.53
N LEU A 237 -6.22 4.91 -2.64
CA LEU A 237 -7.27 3.89 -2.76
C LEU A 237 -6.69 2.46 -2.68
N ALA A 238 -5.50 2.22 -3.24
CA ALA A 238 -4.84 0.92 -3.17
C ALA A 238 -4.31 0.60 -1.77
N GLU A 239 -3.76 1.61 -1.08
CA GLU A 239 -3.29 1.52 0.30
C GLU A 239 -4.43 1.29 1.30
N SER A 240 -5.62 1.82 1.00
CA SER A 240 -6.80 1.61 1.86
C SER A 240 -7.38 0.20 1.81
N LEU A 241 -6.99 -0.63 0.82
CA LEU A 241 -7.48 -2.01 0.70
C LEU A 241 -7.00 -2.85 1.89
N GLN A 242 -7.96 -3.33 2.69
CA GLN A 242 -7.70 -4.18 3.84
C GLN A 242 -7.59 -5.65 3.43
N PRO A 243 -6.95 -6.52 4.23
CA PRO A 243 -6.83 -7.95 3.93
C PRO A 243 -8.19 -8.66 3.74
N HIS A 244 -9.24 -8.21 4.42
CA HIS A 244 -10.60 -8.75 4.28
C HIS A 244 -11.37 -8.16 3.09
N THR A 245 -10.93 -7.02 2.54
CA THR A 245 -11.62 -6.34 1.45
C THR A 245 -11.67 -7.25 0.22
N PRO A 246 -12.86 -7.52 -0.35
CA PRO A 246 -12.96 -8.26 -1.60
C PRO A 246 -12.25 -7.52 -2.73
N LEU A 247 -11.26 -8.18 -3.33
CA LEU A 247 -10.53 -7.63 -4.48
C LEU A 247 -11.31 -7.75 -5.79
N VAL A 248 -12.27 -8.69 -5.88
CA VAL A 248 -13.14 -8.84 -7.05
C VAL A 248 -14.01 -7.61 -7.20
N GLY A 249 -14.14 -7.11 -8.44
CA GLY A 249 -14.89 -5.88 -8.74
C GLY A 249 -14.14 -4.58 -8.43
N GLN A 250 -12.98 -4.61 -7.76
CA GLN A 250 -12.17 -3.41 -7.60
C GLN A 250 -11.67 -2.90 -8.96
N PRO A 251 -11.56 -1.56 -9.16
CA PRO A 251 -11.05 -1.01 -10.41
C PRO A 251 -9.63 -1.52 -10.71
N ARG A 252 -9.38 -1.92 -11.96
CA ARG A 252 -8.06 -2.42 -12.40
C ARG A 252 -6.93 -1.43 -12.09
N ALA A 253 -7.19 -0.12 -12.15
CA ALA A 253 -6.22 0.90 -11.78
C ALA A 253 -5.75 0.76 -10.32
N VAL A 254 -6.68 0.55 -9.39
CA VAL A 254 -6.38 0.34 -7.97
C VAL A 254 -5.64 -0.98 -7.77
N LEU A 255 -6.13 -2.06 -8.38
CA LEU A 255 -5.53 -3.40 -8.27
C LEU A 255 -4.09 -3.46 -8.76
N ARG A 256 -3.72 -2.74 -9.83
CA ARG A 256 -2.34 -2.67 -10.31
C ARG A 256 -1.39 -2.07 -9.29
N ARG A 257 -1.82 -1.04 -8.56
CA ARG A 257 -1.03 -0.37 -7.52
C ARG A 257 -0.92 -1.26 -6.29
N TRP A 258 -2.02 -1.89 -5.89
CA TRP A 258 -2.04 -2.88 -4.80
C TRP A 258 -1.13 -4.08 -5.10
N LEU A 259 -1.19 -4.66 -6.31
CA LEU A 259 -0.30 -5.74 -6.76
C LEU A 259 1.15 -5.30 -6.76
N ARG A 260 1.46 -4.12 -7.30
CA ARG A 260 2.81 -3.54 -7.31
C ARG A 260 3.38 -3.45 -5.90
N MET A 261 2.60 -2.99 -4.92
CA MET A 261 3.01 -2.89 -3.53
C MET A 261 3.21 -4.27 -2.91
N THR A 262 2.23 -5.17 -3.08
CA THR A 262 2.23 -6.51 -2.49
C THR A 262 3.40 -7.35 -3.00
N LEU A 263 3.63 -7.37 -4.32
CA LEU A 263 4.74 -8.10 -4.93
C LEU A 263 6.11 -7.50 -4.53
N LYS A 264 6.22 -6.17 -4.46
CA LYS A 264 7.45 -5.51 -3.96
C LYS A 264 7.73 -5.85 -2.49
N GLY A 265 6.69 -5.83 -1.65
CA GLY A 265 6.79 -6.21 -0.24
C GLY A 265 7.27 -7.65 -0.05
N ALA A 266 6.89 -8.54 -0.96
CA ALA A 266 7.38 -9.92 -1.03
C ALA A 266 8.75 -10.08 -1.72
N GLY A 267 9.40 -8.99 -2.13
CA GLY A 267 10.71 -9.03 -2.80
C GLY A 267 10.69 -9.58 -4.23
N LEU A 268 9.52 -9.66 -4.86
CA LEU A 268 9.35 -10.23 -6.20
C LEU A 268 9.60 -9.17 -7.28
N ARG A 269 10.24 -9.58 -8.38
CA ARG A 269 10.37 -8.76 -9.60
C ARG A 269 9.19 -9.03 -10.52
N PHE A 270 8.81 -8.06 -11.34
CA PHE A 270 7.65 -8.19 -12.25
C PHE A 270 7.72 -7.17 -13.39
N HIS A 271 7.01 -7.48 -14.47
CA HIS A 271 6.78 -6.58 -15.62
C HIS A 271 5.39 -5.94 -15.55
N ALA A 272 5.20 -4.82 -16.25
CA ALA A 272 3.93 -4.09 -16.27
C ALA A 272 2.77 -4.96 -16.81
N ASP A 273 3.01 -5.73 -17.87
CA ASP A 273 2.00 -6.59 -18.48
C ASP A 273 1.51 -7.69 -17.53
N GLN A 274 2.39 -8.19 -16.66
CA GLN A 274 2.03 -9.18 -15.64
C GLN A 274 1.10 -8.58 -14.58
N LEU A 275 1.35 -7.33 -14.16
CA LEU A 275 0.43 -6.61 -13.27
C LEU A 275 -0.94 -6.41 -13.92
N ASP A 276 -0.97 -6.06 -15.21
CA ASP A 276 -2.20 -5.86 -15.97
C ASP A 276 -3.03 -7.15 -16.10
N GLN A 277 -2.36 -8.29 -16.35
CA GLN A 277 -3.00 -9.61 -16.41
C GLN A 277 -3.56 -10.04 -15.06
N LEU A 278 -2.76 -9.93 -13.98
CA LEU A 278 -3.21 -10.25 -12.62
C LEU A 278 -4.37 -9.35 -12.19
N ALA A 279 -4.28 -8.04 -12.43
CA ALA A 279 -5.35 -7.10 -12.07
C ALA A 279 -6.66 -7.40 -12.83
N LYS A 280 -6.55 -7.77 -14.12
CA LYS A 280 -7.71 -8.19 -14.91
C LYS A 280 -8.34 -9.46 -14.30
N ALA A 281 -7.54 -10.49 -14.04
CA ALA A 281 -8.02 -11.75 -13.47
C ALA A 281 -8.73 -11.54 -12.13
N ILE A 282 -8.12 -10.77 -11.21
CA ILE A 282 -8.70 -10.44 -9.90
C ILE A 282 -10.04 -9.72 -10.08
N SER A 283 -10.06 -8.65 -10.91
CA SER A 283 -11.28 -7.84 -11.11
C SER A 283 -12.47 -8.66 -11.61
N GLN A 284 -12.21 -9.70 -12.41
CA GLN A 284 -13.21 -10.58 -13.01
C GLN A 284 -13.50 -11.84 -12.17
N GLY A 285 -12.84 -12.00 -11.02
CA GLY A 285 -12.95 -13.20 -10.19
C GLY A 285 -12.39 -14.47 -10.86
N GLN A 286 -11.55 -14.32 -11.88
CA GLN A 286 -10.98 -15.42 -12.65
C GLN A 286 -9.75 -16.01 -11.95
N THR A 287 -9.37 -17.20 -12.41
CA THR A 287 -8.13 -17.85 -11.99
C THR A 287 -7.07 -17.59 -13.04
N THR A 288 -5.87 -17.21 -12.63
CA THR A 288 -4.74 -16.99 -13.54
C THR A 288 -3.46 -17.39 -12.84
N HIS A 289 -2.57 -18.05 -13.59
CA HIS A 289 -1.28 -18.52 -13.13
C HIS A 289 -0.21 -17.91 -14.05
N LEU A 290 0.80 -17.29 -13.45
CA LEU A 290 1.88 -16.61 -14.18
C LEU A 290 3.20 -16.85 -13.47
N ASP A 291 4.27 -17.01 -14.25
CA ASP A 291 5.63 -17.00 -13.73
C ASP A 291 6.20 -15.59 -13.81
N LEU A 292 6.56 -15.05 -12.66
CA LEU A 292 7.32 -13.80 -12.56
C LEU A 292 8.80 -14.05 -12.92
N PRO A 293 9.55 -13.00 -13.30
CA PRO A 293 10.98 -13.09 -13.57
C PRO A 293 11.75 -13.90 -12.52
N GLY A 294 12.54 -14.88 -12.96
CA GLY A 294 13.23 -15.81 -12.07
C GLY A 294 12.44 -17.07 -11.71
N ALA A 295 11.42 -17.43 -12.52
CA ALA A 295 10.58 -18.62 -12.32
C ALA A 295 9.87 -18.64 -10.96
N GLN A 296 9.34 -17.47 -10.56
CA GLN A 296 8.60 -17.31 -9.32
C GLN A 296 7.09 -17.38 -9.60
N PRO A 297 6.40 -18.50 -9.29
CA PRO A 297 5.01 -18.69 -9.67
C PRO A 297 4.08 -17.87 -8.80
N VAL A 298 3.22 -17.07 -9.42
CA VAL A 298 2.14 -16.33 -8.76
C VAL A 298 0.81 -16.79 -9.32
N SER A 299 -0.15 -17.00 -8.42
CA SER A 299 -1.51 -17.39 -8.78
C SER A 299 -2.50 -16.38 -8.24
N VAL A 300 -3.50 -16.03 -9.04
CA VAL A 300 -4.72 -15.38 -8.58
C VAL A 300 -5.84 -16.39 -8.68
N THR A 301 -6.68 -16.48 -7.65
CA THR A 301 -7.91 -17.29 -7.70
C THR A 301 -9.06 -16.52 -7.05
N GLY A 302 -9.82 -15.82 -7.89
CA GLY A 302 -10.82 -14.85 -7.48
C GLY A 302 -10.22 -13.67 -6.70
N SER A 303 -10.49 -13.55 -5.39
CA SER A 303 -9.94 -12.46 -4.56
C SER A 303 -8.61 -12.79 -3.90
N GLN A 304 -8.08 -14.00 -4.06
CA GLN A 304 -6.84 -14.42 -3.41
C GLN A 304 -5.68 -14.29 -4.37
N LEU A 305 -4.68 -13.50 -3.96
CA LEU A 305 -3.34 -13.52 -4.54
C LEU A 305 -2.50 -14.51 -3.74
N ILE A 306 -1.83 -15.39 -4.46
CA ILE A 306 -1.07 -16.48 -3.86
C ILE A 306 0.37 -16.40 -4.36
N LEU A 307 1.28 -16.18 -3.41
CA LEU A 307 2.70 -15.89 -3.66
C LEU A 307 3.59 -17.12 -3.46
N PRO A 308 4.77 -17.19 -4.12
CA PRO A 308 5.74 -18.25 -3.89
C PRO A 308 6.06 -18.40 -2.39
N GLY A 309 6.03 -19.63 -1.87
CA GLY A 309 6.36 -19.94 -0.48
C GLY A 309 5.25 -19.72 0.55
N GLN A 310 4.05 -19.23 0.17
CA GLN A 310 2.89 -19.14 1.08
C GLN A 310 2.22 -20.49 1.40
N VAL A 311 2.40 -21.50 0.55
CA VAL A 311 2.17 -22.90 0.95
C VAL A 311 3.52 -23.45 1.36
N GLY A 312 3.82 -23.30 2.66
CA GLY A 312 5.04 -23.80 3.25
C GLY A 312 5.07 -25.33 3.32
N PRO A 313 6.22 -25.93 3.66
CA PRO A 313 6.30 -27.35 4.03
C PRO A 313 5.32 -27.66 5.17
N PRO A 314 4.97 -28.95 5.40
CA PRO A 314 4.09 -29.33 6.51
C PRO A 314 4.57 -28.73 7.83
N VAL A 315 3.87 -27.72 8.33
CA VAL A 315 4.07 -27.26 9.71
C VAL A 315 3.36 -28.28 10.58
N ALA A 316 4.05 -28.79 11.61
CA ALA A 316 3.43 -29.68 12.56
C ALA A 316 2.17 -29.00 13.13
N PRO A 317 1.03 -29.72 13.21
CA PRO A 317 -0.17 -29.17 13.80
C PRO A 317 0.13 -28.67 15.22
N ASN A 318 -0.41 -27.51 15.58
CA ASN A 318 -0.26 -26.90 16.91
C ASN A 318 -1.17 -27.55 17.96
N PHE A 319 -1.43 -28.85 17.81
CA PHE A 319 -2.32 -29.64 18.66
C PHE A 319 -1.82 -31.08 18.70
N ASP A 320 -2.13 -31.77 19.80
CA ASP A 320 -1.91 -33.21 19.91
C ASP A 320 -2.96 -33.93 19.09
N SER A 321 -2.49 -34.87 18.28
CA SER A 321 -3.33 -35.78 17.51
C SER A 321 -3.14 -37.20 18.02
N PRO A 322 -4.09 -38.12 17.77
CA PRO A 322 -3.93 -39.52 18.10
C PRO A 322 -2.58 -40.03 17.57
N PRO A 323 -1.79 -40.77 18.37
CA PRO A 323 -0.45 -41.23 17.97
C PRO A 323 -0.43 -42.04 16.68
N ALA A 324 -1.57 -42.64 16.33
CA ALA A 324 -1.75 -43.37 15.09
C ALA A 324 -1.69 -42.44 13.86
N TRP A 325 -2.20 -41.21 13.93
CA TRP A 325 -2.32 -40.36 12.74
C TRP A 325 -0.97 -39.87 12.24
N VAL A 326 -0.77 -39.98 10.94
CA VAL A 326 0.50 -39.64 10.29
C VAL A 326 0.35 -38.31 9.56
N LEU A 327 1.21 -37.34 9.92
CA LEU A 327 1.37 -36.11 9.15
C LEU A 327 2.16 -36.39 7.88
N ARG A 328 1.57 -36.05 6.73
CA ARG A 328 2.18 -36.18 5.41
C ARG A 328 1.67 -35.09 4.48
N THR A 329 2.19 -35.05 3.26
CA THR A 329 1.57 -34.25 2.21
C THR A 329 0.43 -35.01 1.53
N ALA A 330 -0.49 -34.26 0.94
CA ALA A 330 -1.62 -34.80 0.20
C ALA A 330 -1.18 -35.63 -1.02
N SER A 331 -1.85 -36.77 -1.23
CA SER A 331 -1.60 -37.73 -2.31
C SER A 331 -2.83 -37.93 -3.20
N ALA A 332 -2.60 -38.42 -4.42
CA ALA A 332 -3.68 -38.79 -5.32
C ALA A 332 -4.57 -39.89 -4.69
N GLY A 333 -5.89 -39.73 -4.78
CA GLY A 333 -6.85 -40.66 -4.19
C GLY A 333 -7.31 -40.31 -2.76
N ASP A 334 -6.65 -39.36 -2.10
CA ASP A 334 -7.07 -38.89 -0.78
C ASP A 334 -8.52 -38.38 -0.78
N TRP A 335 -9.21 -38.62 0.33
CA TRP A 335 -10.60 -38.21 0.53
C TRP A 335 -10.86 -37.89 2.00
N ILE A 336 -11.87 -37.05 2.24
CA ILE A 336 -12.28 -36.60 3.58
C ILE A 336 -13.76 -36.88 3.82
N ARG A 337 -14.14 -37.21 5.05
CA ARG A 337 -15.54 -37.38 5.45
C ARG A 337 -16.11 -36.04 5.94
N GLN A 338 -17.12 -35.52 5.26
CA GLN A 338 -17.84 -34.29 5.63
C GLN A 338 -19.32 -34.60 5.92
N PRO A 339 -20.13 -33.64 6.45
CA PRO A 339 -21.55 -33.90 6.75
C PRO A 339 -22.38 -34.48 5.58
N GLY A 340 -22.01 -34.16 4.33
CA GLY A 340 -22.61 -34.71 3.11
C GLY A 340 -22.03 -36.04 2.62
N GLY A 341 -21.15 -36.69 3.39
CA GLY A 341 -20.51 -37.96 3.04
C GLY A 341 -19.04 -37.85 2.62
N ARG A 342 -18.57 -38.83 1.84
CA ARG A 342 -17.18 -38.91 1.33
C ARG A 342 -16.96 -37.90 0.21
N ARG A 343 -15.87 -37.12 0.29
CA ARG A 343 -15.46 -36.16 -0.74
C ARG A 343 -13.99 -36.33 -1.10
N LYS A 344 -13.66 -36.22 -2.39
CA LYS A 344 -12.25 -36.28 -2.83
C LYS A 344 -11.50 -35.04 -2.34
N LEU A 345 -10.26 -35.23 -1.89
CA LEU A 345 -9.42 -34.13 -1.46
C LEU A 345 -9.15 -33.13 -2.59
N SER A 346 -9.03 -33.61 -3.83
CA SER A 346 -8.88 -32.77 -5.03
C SER A 346 -10.00 -31.74 -5.18
N ASP A 347 -11.23 -32.12 -4.83
CA ASP A 347 -12.42 -31.31 -4.99
C ASP A 347 -12.50 -30.28 -3.86
N VAL A 348 -12.15 -30.70 -2.64
CA VAL A 348 -12.05 -29.81 -1.47
C VAL A 348 -10.97 -28.75 -1.66
N LEU A 349 -9.78 -29.14 -2.14
CA LEU A 349 -8.70 -28.20 -2.45
C LEU A 349 -9.06 -27.27 -3.62
N ALA A 350 -9.84 -27.76 -4.60
CA ALA A 350 -10.35 -26.91 -5.69
C ALA A 350 -11.37 -25.88 -5.19
N GLU A 351 -12.30 -26.26 -4.32
CA GLU A 351 -13.25 -25.34 -3.69
C GLU A 351 -12.56 -24.28 -2.83
N ARG A 352 -11.50 -24.69 -2.13
CA ARG A 352 -10.61 -23.79 -1.37
C ARG A 352 -9.59 -23.07 -2.24
N ARG A 353 -9.71 -23.19 -3.57
CA ARG A 353 -8.93 -22.41 -4.53
C ARG A 353 -7.41 -22.63 -4.43
N VAL A 354 -7.00 -23.80 -3.94
CA VAL A 354 -5.59 -24.18 -3.88
C VAL A 354 -5.08 -24.50 -5.29
N PRO A 355 -4.02 -23.82 -5.78
CA PRO A 355 -3.43 -24.05 -7.10
C PRO A 355 -3.00 -25.50 -7.31
N ARG A 356 -3.21 -26.05 -8.52
CA ARG A 356 -2.92 -27.47 -8.84
C ARG A 356 -1.50 -27.89 -8.46
N GLN A 357 -0.50 -27.06 -8.77
CA GLN A 357 0.92 -27.33 -8.51
C GLN A 357 1.29 -27.42 -7.02
N TRP A 358 0.42 -26.94 -6.13
CA TRP A 358 0.65 -26.94 -4.67
C TRP A 358 -0.20 -27.95 -3.94
N ARG A 359 -1.19 -28.57 -4.60
CA ARG A 359 -2.08 -29.53 -3.95
C ARG A 359 -1.31 -30.71 -3.36
N SER A 360 -0.24 -31.15 -4.01
CA SER A 360 0.65 -32.21 -3.52
C SER A 360 1.57 -31.79 -2.36
N GLN A 361 1.57 -30.51 -1.99
CA GLN A 361 2.36 -29.95 -0.90
C GLN A 361 1.50 -29.65 0.33
N VAL A 362 0.17 -29.70 0.21
CA VAL A 362 -0.75 -29.42 1.32
C VAL A 362 -0.55 -30.47 2.42
N PRO A 363 -0.30 -30.05 3.67
CA PRO A 363 -0.17 -30.97 4.79
C PRO A 363 -1.52 -31.58 5.19
N VAL A 364 -1.52 -32.87 5.48
CA VAL A 364 -2.69 -33.63 5.93
C VAL A 364 -2.32 -34.58 7.06
N LEU A 365 -3.27 -34.84 7.97
CA LEU A 365 -3.19 -35.97 8.91
C LEU A 365 -4.09 -37.08 8.37
N ALA A 366 -3.58 -38.31 8.31
CA ALA A 366 -4.34 -39.47 7.87
C ALA A 366 -4.29 -40.59 8.91
N ASP A 367 -5.36 -41.37 8.99
CA ASP A 367 -5.42 -42.57 9.82
C ASP A 367 -4.62 -43.70 9.15
N PRO A 368 -3.67 -44.36 9.83
CA PRO A 368 -2.86 -45.43 9.25
C PRO A 368 -3.70 -46.67 8.88
N GLY A 369 -4.85 -46.89 9.53
CA GLY A 369 -5.79 -47.96 9.17
C GLY A 369 -6.53 -47.68 7.86
N GLN A 370 -6.64 -46.42 7.45
CA GLN A 370 -7.20 -45.99 6.17
C GLN A 370 -6.37 -44.83 5.60
N PRO A 371 -5.20 -45.11 5.00
CA PRO A 371 -4.21 -44.07 4.70
C PRO A 371 -4.69 -43.02 3.69
N GLN A 372 -5.70 -43.32 2.87
CA GLN A 372 -6.33 -42.35 1.95
C GLN A 372 -7.45 -41.52 2.60
N GLN A 373 -7.91 -41.88 3.81
CA GLN A 373 -8.86 -41.08 4.57
C GLN A 373 -8.10 -40.02 5.38
N VAL A 374 -8.22 -38.76 4.97
CA VAL A 374 -7.63 -37.65 5.70
C VAL A 374 -8.57 -37.18 6.82
N GLN A 375 -7.99 -36.90 7.97
CA GLN A 375 -8.67 -36.44 9.20
C GLN A 375 -8.54 -34.92 9.38
N TRP A 376 -7.45 -34.35 8.84
CA TRP A 376 -7.15 -32.91 8.88
C TRP A 376 -6.45 -32.48 7.60
N ILE A 377 -6.73 -31.24 7.16
CA ILE A 377 -6.08 -30.56 6.04
C ILE A 377 -5.57 -29.22 6.58
N GLY A 378 -4.26 -29.01 6.52
CA GLY A 378 -3.59 -27.80 7.01
C GLY A 378 -3.71 -26.63 6.04
N LEU A 379 -4.92 -26.09 5.97
CA LEU A 379 -5.24 -24.78 5.43
C LEU A 379 -5.54 -23.82 6.58
N ASP A 380 -5.67 -22.53 6.29
CA ASP A 380 -6.16 -21.54 7.26
C ASP A 380 -7.50 -20.96 6.79
N PRO A 381 -8.62 -21.20 7.50
CA PRO A 381 -8.74 -22.11 8.64
C PRO A 381 -8.62 -23.59 8.25
N PRO A 382 -8.24 -24.48 9.18
CA PRO A 382 -8.07 -25.90 8.90
C PRO A 382 -9.38 -26.59 8.56
N ILE A 383 -9.31 -27.68 7.80
CA ILE A 383 -10.48 -28.51 7.47
C ILE A 383 -10.36 -29.85 8.18
N TRP A 384 -11.42 -30.20 8.89
CA TRP A 384 -11.52 -31.43 9.67
C TRP A 384 -12.47 -32.43 9.03
N ALA A 385 -12.15 -33.72 9.16
CA ALA A 385 -13.13 -34.76 8.92
C ALA A 385 -14.20 -34.75 10.04
N LEU A 386 -15.40 -35.20 9.72
CA LEU A 386 -16.50 -35.29 10.66
C LEU A 386 -16.10 -36.16 11.87
N GLY A 387 -16.15 -35.59 13.07
CA GLY A 387 -15.77 -36.25 14.33
C GLY A 387 -14.28 -36.26 14.65
N ALA A 388 -13.40 -36.08 13.66
CA ALA A 388 -11.94 -36.16 13.85
C ALA A 388 -11.42 -35.19 14.91
N ARG A 389 -11.95 -33.96 14.94
CA ARG A 389 -11.56 -32.94 15.92
C ARG A 389 -11.68 -33.42 17.38
N GLN A 390 -12.68 -34.23 17.70
CA GLN A 390 -12.97 -34.69 19.07
C GLN A 390 -11.86 -35.60 19.63
N HIS A 391 -10.99 -36.11 18.76
CA HIS A 391 -9.86 -36.95 19.13
C HIS A 391 -8.54 -36.18 19.24
N THR A 392 -8.57 -34.85 19.16
CA THR A 392 -7.38 -33.98 19.21
C THR A 392 -7.47 -33.00 20.38
N SER A 393 -6.34 -32.47 20.85
CA SER A 393 -6.34 -31.34 21.80
C SER A 393 -6.60 -29.99 21.12
N TRP A 394 -7.04 -29.98 19.85
CA TRP A 394 -7.29 -28.75 19.12
C TRP A 394 -8.54 -28.01 19.64
N SER A 395 -8.30 -26.92 20.35
CA SER A 395 -9.29 -25.89 20.64
C SER A 395 -8.97 -24.62 19.84
N ASP A 396 -9.95 -24.13 19.10
CA ASP A 396 -9.92 -22.79 18.53
C ASP A 396 -11.11 -22.02 19.11
N PRO A 397 -10.87 -21.07 20.04
CA PRO A 397 -11.92 -20.26 20.63
C PRO A 397 -12.78 -19.56 19.57
N LEU A 398 -12.22 -19.20 18.41
CA LEU A 398 -12.97 -18.54 17.34
C LEU A 398 -13.95 -19.50 16.66
N TRP A 399 -13.55 -20.76 16.48
CA TRP A 399 -14.45 -21.79 15.97
C TRP A 399 -15.55 -22.14 16.97
N GLU A 400 -15.20 -22.26 18.25
CA GLU A 400 -16.16 -22.55 19.32
C GLU A 400 -17.14 -21.39 19.50
N GLY A 401 -16.65 -20.15 19.48
CA GLY A 401 -17.48 -18.95 19.42
C GLY A 401 -18.42 -18.93 18.22
N MET A 402 -17.96 -19.35 17.03
CA MET A 402 -18.84 -19.47 15.85
C MET A 402 -19.91 -20.55 16.04
N SER A 403 -19.61 -21.59 16.81
CA SER A 403 -20.58 -22.64 17.17
C SER A 403 -21.67 -22.08 18.08
N ALA A 404 -21.29 -21.32 19.10
CA ALA A 404 -22.25 -20.62 19.97
C ALA A 404 -23.09 -19.60 19.18
N ALA A 405 -22.47 -18.81 18.30
CA ALA A 405 -23.18 -17.87 17.43
C ALA A 405 -24.19 -18.57 16.50
N LEU A 406 -23.88 -19.76 15.99
CA LEU A 406 -24.83 -20.57 15.21
C LEU A 406 -26.01 -21.07 16.03
N VAL A 407 -25.82 -21.40 17.32
CA VAL A 407 -26.94 -21.72 18.24
C VAL A 407 -27.88 -20.53 18.38
N CYS A 408 -27.35 -19.33 18.61
CA CYS A 408 -28.14 -18.09 18.63
C CYS A 408 -28.87 -17.84 17.30
N ALA A 409 -28.21 -18.08 16.16
CA ALA A 409 -28.78 -17.94 14.83
C ALA A 409 -29.94 -18.94 14.57
N HIS A 410 -29.82 -20.18 15.05
CA HIS A 410 -30.90 -21.17 15.00
C HIS A 410 -32.09 -20.75 15.86
N SER A 411 -31.84 -20.16 17.04
CA SER A 411 -32.90 -19.59 17.89
C SER A 411 -33.65 -18.46 17.18
N ALA A 412 -32.94 -17.54 16.50
CA ALA A 412 -33.57 -16.51 15.66
C ALA A 412 -34.42 -17.13 14.54
N ALA A 413 -33.89 -18.13 13.82
CA ALA A 413 -34.65 -18.83 12.76
C ALA A 413 -35.97 -19.44 13.29
N ALA A 414 -35.91 -20.08 14.46
CA ALA A 414 -37.09 -20.66 15.12
C ALA A 414 -38.15 -19.60 15.45
N ALA A 415 -37.71 -18.40 15.84
CA ALA A 415 -38.58 -17.24 16.09
C ALA A 415 -39.05 -16.50 14.81
N GLN A 416 -38.84 -17.06 13.61
CA GLN A 416 -39.16 -16.43 12.32
C GLN A 416 -38.42 -15.10 12.05
N GLU A 417 -37.23 -14.94 12.63
CA GLU A 417 -36.31 -13.83 12.40
C GLU A 417 -35.31 -14.10 11.28
N VAL A 418 -34.55 -13.08 10.89
CA VAL A 418 -33.33 -13.28 10.09
C VAL A 418 -32.35 -14.12 10.93
N PRO A 419 -31.83 -15.26 10.43
CA PRO A 419 -31.09 -16.22 11.25
C PRO A 419 -29.63 -15.79 11.45
N VAL A 420 -29.43 -14.70 12.19
CA VAL A 420 -28.12 -14.17 12.56
C VAL A 420 -27.95 -14.30 14.07
N GLY A 421 -26.78 -14.77 14.48
CA GLY A 421 -26.37 -14.88 15.86
C GLY A 421 -24.95 -14.35 16.02
N ALA A 422 -24.65 -13.84 17.21
CA ALA A 422 -23.35 -13.29 17.55
C ALA A 422 -23.00 -13.59 19.00
N VAL A 423 -21.70 -13.70 19.28
CA VAL A 423 -21.16 -13.82 20.62
C VAL A 423 -19.94 -12.92 20.78
N VAL A 424 -19.59 -12.57 22.02
CA VAL A 424 -18.35 -11.89 22.36
C VAL A 424 -17.53 -12.80 23.25
N LEU A 425 -16.26 -12.98 22.89
CA LEU A 425 -15.26 -13.69 23.66
C LEU A 425 -14.30 -12.70 24.32
N ASP A 426 -13.87 -12.97 25.54
CA ASP A 426 -12.80 -12.22 26.18
C ASP A 426 -11.40 -12.63 25.64
N SER A 427 -10.34 -12.09 26.24
CA SER A 427 -8.95 -12.37 25.86
C SER A 427 -8.51 -13.81 26.14
N SER A 428 -9.19 -14.53 27.03
CA SER A 428 -8.97 -15.95 27.31
C SER A 428 -9.75 -16.87 26.37
N GLY A 429 -10.64 -16.31 25.56
CA GLY A 429 -11.56 -17.07 24.69
C GLY A 429 -12.85 -17.48 25.40
N GLN A 430 -13.11 -17.01 26.63
CA GLN A 430 -14.35 -17.27 27.35
C GLN A 430 -15.48 -16.43 26.75
N LEU A 431 -16.65 -17.06 26.58
CA LEU A 431 -17.86 -16.35 26.17
C LEU A 431 -18.34 -15.42 27.29
N ILE A 432 -18.52 -14.14 26.95
CA ILE A 432 -18.96 -13.08 27.87
C ILE A 432 -20.18 -12.30 27.35
N GLY A 433 -20.71 -12.65 26.18
CA GLY A 433 -21.89 -12.02 25.62
C GLY A 433 -22.48 -12.83 24.48
N GLU A 434 -23.80 -12.85 24.40
CA GLU A 434 -24.58 -13.56 23.37
C GLU A 434 -25.69 -12.67 22.82
N GLY A 435 -26.03 -12.85 21.55
CA GLY A 435 -27.08 -12.11 20.89
C GLY A 435 -27.66 -12.84 19.68
N ARG A 436 -28.95 -12.63 19.44
CA ARG A 436 -29.65 -13.11 18.24
C ARG A 436 -30.44 -11.97 17.61
N ASN A 437 -30.74 -12.05 16.32
CA ASN A 437 -31.59 -11.04 15.69
C ASN A 437 -33.02 -11.11 16.28
N ARG A 438 -33.59 -9.94 16.64
CA ARG A 438 -34.94 -9.79 17.22
C ARG A 438 -35.71 -8.59 16.64
N SER A 439 -35.31 -8.12 15.46
CA SER A 439 -35.83 -6.87 14.87
C SER A 439 -37.34 -6.87 14.64
N ARG A 440 -37.88 -7.95 14.08
CA ARG A 440 -39.31 -8.11 13.78
C ARG A 440 -40.10 -8.45 15.04
N GLU A 441 -39.52 -9.27 15.92
CA GLU A 441 -40.06 -9.67 17.22
C GLU A 441 -40.32 -8.44 18.10
N LEU A 442 -39.41 -7.48 18.10
CA LEU A 442 -39.47 -6.28 18.95
C LEU A 442 -39.92 -5.02 18.20
N GLY A 443 -40.15 -5.10 16.89
CA GLY A 443 -40.50 -3.92 16.06
C GLY A 443 -39.39 -2.86 16.01
N ASP A 444 -38.14 -3.24 16.26
CA ASP A 444 -36.98 -2.34 16.39
C ASP A 444 -35.83 -2.85 15.51
N MET A 445 -35.59 -2.15 14.39
CA MET A 445 -34.55 -2.54 13.43
C MET A 445 -33.13 -2.42 13.97
N THR A 446 -32.92 -1.87 15.16
CA THR A 446 -31.61 -1.87 15.85
C THR A 446 -31.36 -3.15 16.66
N ARG A 447 -32.31 -4.10 16.72
CA ARG A 447 -32.16 -5.37 17.46
C ARG A 447 -31.44 -6.45 16.66
N HIS A 448 -30.21 -6.14 16.28
CA HIS A 448 -29.30 -7.06 15.61
C HIS A 448 -28.50 -7.88 16.63
N ALA A 449 -28.12 -9.10 16.23
CA ALA A 449 -27.41 -10.04 17.08
C ALA A 449 -26.11 -9.44 17.66
N GLU A 450 -25.35 -8.72 16.84
CA GLU A 450 -24.08 -8.10 17.24
C GLU A 450 -24.30 -7.05 18.33
N LEU A 451 -25.34 -6.22 18.21
CA LEU A 451 -25.64 -5.18 19.19
C LEU A 451 -26.09 -5.77 20.52
N GLU A 452 -26.83 -6.88 20.51
CA GLU A 452 -27.19 -7.59 21.73
C GLU A 452 -25.97 -8.23 22.40
N ALA A 453 -25.11 -8.90 21.63
CA ALA A 453 -23.90 -9.53 22.16
C ALA A 453 -22.91 -8.51 22.76
N LEU A 454 -22.71 -7.37 22.09
CA LEU A 454 -21.86 -6.28 22.60
C LEU A 454 -22.42 -5.68 23.90
N ARG A 455 -23.74 -5.47 23.98
CA ARG A 455 -24.40 -4.98 25.20
C ARG A 455 -24.24 -5.96 26.36
N ALA A 456 -24.46 -7.25 26.10
CA ALA A 456 -24.29 -8.30 27.12
C ALA A 456 -22.85 -8.34 27.64
N ALA A 457 -21.86 -8.28 26.74
CA ALA A 457 -20.44 -8.26 27.10
C ALA A 457 -20.04 -7.03 27.93
N ALA A 458 -20.48 -5.85 27.50
CA ALA A 458 -20.21 -4.61 28.23
C ALA A 458 -20.82 -4.63 29.63
N GLN A 459 -22.04 -5.18 29.77
CA GLN A 459 -22.69 -5.36 31.06
C GLN A 459 -21.93 -6.36 31.95
N GLN A 460 -21.49 -7.50 31.39
CA GLN A 460 -20.75 -8.51 32.13
C GLN A 460 -19.38 -8.01 32.61
N LEU A 461 -18.67 -7.23 31.79
CA LEU A 461 -17.39 -6.63 32.16
C LEU A 461 -17.53 -5.36 33.00
N GLY A 462 -18.73 -4.79 33.12
CA GLY A 462 -18.96 -3.52 33.81
C GLY A 462 -18.30 -2.31 33.13
N GLN A 463 -17.97 -2.40 31.84
CA GLN A 463 -17.33 -1.33 31.07
C GLN A 463 -17.77 -1.31 29.60
N PRO A 464 -17.76 -0.15 28.93
CA PRO A 464 -18.21 -0.05 27.54
C PRO A 464 -17.15 -0.49 26.51
N TYR A 465 -15.87 -0.56 26.90
CA TYR A 465 -14.77 -0.86 25.98
C TYR A 465 -14.41 -2.35 25.99
N LEU A 466 -14.31 -2.92 24.78
CA LEU A 466 -14.13 -4.33 24.50
C LEU A 466 -12.81 -4.58 23.74
N THR A 467 -11.76 -3.81 24.07
CA THR A 467 -10.48 -3.77 23.34
C THR A 467 -9.74 -5.09 23.27
N ASP A 468 -9.85 -5.93 24.30
CA ASP A 468 -9.23 -7.26 24.29
C ASP A 468 -10.21 -8.38 23.92
N CYS A 469 -11.41 -8.01 23.46
CA CYS A 469 -12.48 -8.96 23.14
C CYS A 469 -12.59 -9.24 21.64
N THR A 470 -13.19 -10.39 21.33
CA THR A 470 -13.49 -10.82 19.96
C THR A 470 -15.00 -10.92 19.76
N LEU A 471 -15.56 -10.13 18.84
CA LEU A 471 -16.91 -10.32 18.33
C LEU A 471 -16.92 -11.43 17.27
N VAL A 472 -17.71 -12.48 17.47
CA VAL A 472 -17.90 -13.57 16.51
C VAL A 472 -19.35 -13.56 16.02
N VAL A 473 -19.58 -13.52 14.71
CA VAL A 473 -20.93 -13.37 14.12
C VAL A 473 -21.14 -14.27 12.90
N THR A 474 -22.34 -14.85 12.75
CA THR A 474 -22.60 -15.79 11.63
C THR A 474 -22.66 -15.14 10.26
N LEU A 475 -22.90 -13.83 10.18
CA LEU A 475 -23.01 -13.04 8.96
C LEU A 475 -22.15 -11.78 9.06
N GLU A 476 -21.51 -11.37 7.97
CA GLU A 476 -20.74 -10.12 7.91
C GLU A 476 -21.57 -8.92 8.45
N PRO A 477 -21.05 -8.18 9.45
CA PRO A 477 -21.76 -7.07 10.09
C PRO A 477 -22.19 -5.99 9.12
N CYS A 478 -23.36 -5.39 9.35
CA CYS A 478 -23.81 -4.20 8.62
C CYS A 478 -23.17 -2.91 9.16
N PRO A 479 -23.34 -1.74 8.50
CA PRO A 479 -22.73 -0.48 8.96
C PRO A 479 -23.07 -0.11 10.40
N MET A 480 -24.30 -0.37 10.84
CA MET A 480 -24.74 -0.12 12.22
C MET A 480 -23.99 -1.00 13.22
N CYS A 481 -23.93 -2.31 12.97
CA CYS A 481 -23.26 -3.26 13.86
C CYS A 481 -21.74 -3.03 13.91
N LEU A 482 -21.12 -2.79 12.75
CA LEU A 482 -19.69 -2.48 12.69
C LEU A 482 -19.38 -1.13 13.36
N GLY A 483 -20.21 -0.10 13.16
CA GLY A 483 -20.06 1.17 13.86
C GLY A 483 -20.10 1.00 15.38
N ALA A 484 -21.06 0.21 15.90
CA ALA A 484 -21.10 -0.08 17.33
C ALA A 484 -19.88 -0.87 17.83
N ALA A 485 -19.37 -1.82 17.05
CA ALA A 485 -18.15 -2.55 17.40
C ALA A 485 -16.92 -1.62 17.45
N LEU A 486 -16.84 -0.64 16.55
CA LEU A 486 -15.78 0.37 16.53
C LEU A 486 -15.87 1.31 17.74
N GLU A 487 -17.07 1.81 18.07
CA GLU A 487 -17.29 2.66 19.25
C GLU A 487 -17.01 1.91 20.57
N ALA A 488 -17.38 0.62 20.63
CA ALA A 488 -17.01 -0.26 21.74
C ALA A 488 -15.52 -0.67 21.71
N ARG A 489 -14.75 -0.22 20.71
CA ARG A 489 -13.33 -0.52 20.52
C ARG A 489 -13.01 -2.02 20.49
N VAL A 490 -13.90 -2.85 19.92
CA VAL A 490 -13.72 -4.31 19.85
C VAL A 490 -12.37 -4.68 19.25
N GLY A 491 -11.57 -5.51 19.90
CA GLY A 491 -10.22 -5.87 19.43
C GLY A 491 -10.20 -6.68 18.13
N ARG A 492 -11.14 -7.61 17.99
CA ARG A 492 -11.22 -8.52 16.83
C ARG A 492 -12.65 -8.78 16.40
N ILE A 493 -12.89 -8.86 15.10
CA ILE A 493 -14.17 -9.27 14.50
C ILE A 493 -13.95 -10.53 13.66
N VAL A 494 -14.74 -11.57 13.94
CA VAL A 494 -14.73 -12.83 13.20
C VAL A 494 -16.12 -13.05 12.62
N TYR A 495 -16.22 -13.29 11.32
CA TYR A 495 -17.52 -13.56 10.70
C TYR A 495 -17.54 -14.79 9.79
N GLY A 496 -18.72 -15.40 9.70
CA GLY A 496 -18.94 -16.61 8.93
C GLY A 496 -19.22 -16.36 7.45
N ALA A 497 -20.48 -16.07 7.11
CA ALA A 497 -20.90 -15.81 5.74
C ALA A 497 -20.67 -14.35 5.33
N ALA A 498 -20.26 -14.09 4.09
CA ALA A 498 -20.22 -12.75 3.53
C ALA A 498 -21.64 -12.19 3.30
N ASN A 499 -21.79 -10.87 3.38
CA ASN A 499 -23.06 -10.16 3.23
C ASN A 499 -22.99 -9.15 2.07
N PRO A 500 -23.06 -9.58 0.81
CA PRO A 500 -22.92 -8.70 -0.36
C PRO A 500 -24.05 -7.66 -0.52
N LYS A 501 -25.09 -7.72 0.31
CA LYS A 501 -26.25 -6.81 0.23
C LYS A 501 -26.33 -5.80 1.36
N ALA A 502 -25.60 -6.00 2.46
CA ALA A 502 -25.65 -5.09 3.61
C ALA A 502 -24.38 -5.07 4.46
N GLY A 503 -23.35 -5.85 4.13
CA GLY A 503 -22.11 -5.95 4.90
C GLY A 503 -21.21 -4.73 4.77
N ALA A 504 -20.53 -4.39 5.86
CA ALA A 504 -19.67 -3.21 5.97
C ALA A 504 -18.17 -3.52 6.05
N LEU A 505 -17.79 -4.77 5.80
CA LEU A 505 -16.41 -5.27 5.72
C LEU A 505 -16.11 -5.72 4.29
N GLY A 506 -16.57 -4.96 3.31
CA GLY A 506 -16.38 -5.20 1.89
C GLY A 506 -17.60 -5.76 1.14
N GLY A 507 -18.74 -5.96 1.81
CA GLY A 507 -20.02 -6.31 1.18
C GLY A 507 -20.60 -5.19 0.31
N VAL A 508 -21.23 -4.19 0.92
CA VAL A 508 -21.72 -2.97 0.25
C VAL A 508 -20.85 -1.74 0.52
N SER A 509 -20.14 -1.76 1.64
CA SER A 509 -19.15 -0.77 2.01
C SER A 509 -18.01 -1.44 2.77
N ASP A 510 -16.92 -0.73 2.97
CA ASP A 510 -15.83 -1.16 3.84
C ASP A 510 -15.47 0.02 4.75
N LEU A 511 -16.10 0.07 5.93
CA LEU A 511 -15.91 1.20 6.84
C LEU A 511 -14.47 1.26 7.36
N LEU A 512 -13.76 0.13 7.41
CA LEU A 512 -12.37 0.07 7.87
C LEU A 512 -11.36 0.68 6.88
N ARG A 513 -11.81 1.13 5.69
CA ARG A 513 -10.99 1.96 4.79
C ARG A 513 -10.76 3.37 5.35
N THR A 514 -11.64 3.83 6.24
CA THR A 514 -11.55 5.13 6.88
C THR A 514 -10.90 4.99 8.27
N HIS A 515 -10.28 6.07 8.76
CA HIS A 515 -9.71 6.12 10.09
C HIS A 515 -10.82 6.33 11.14
N TRP A 516 -10.91 5.42 12.11
CA TRP A 516 -11.87 5.50 13.22
C TRP A 516 -11.18 5.65 14.59
N GLY A 517 -9.86 5.86 14.61
CA GLY A 517 -9.05 5.91 15.83
C GLY A 517 -8.83 4.54 16.51
N HIS A 518 -9.59 3.52 16.10
CA HIS A 518 -9.44 2.11 16.47
C HIS A 518 -9.60 1.25 15.23
N GLN A 519 -8.86 0.15 15.12
CA GLN A 519 -8.93 -0.75 13.98
C GLN A 519 -8.92 -2.21 14.46
N PRO A 520 -10.07 -2.90 14.45
CA PRO A 520 -10.13 -4.31 14.83
C PRO A 520 -9.37 -5.19 13.84
N GLU A 521 -8.80 -6.29 14.33
CA GLU A 521 -8.39 -7.40 13.47
C GLU A 521 -9.65 -8.06 12.89
N VAL A 522 -9.71 -8.28 11.57
CA VAL A 522 -10.88 -8.91 10.92
C VAL A 522 -10.50 -10.28 10.35
N ARG A 523 -11.27 -11.30 10.71
CA ARG A 523 -11.18 -12.63 10.10
C ARG A 523 -12.50 -13.07 9.49
N ALA A 524 -12.46 -13.42 8.21
CA ALA A 524 -13.63 -13.86 7.45
C ALA A 524 -13.64 -15.38 7.27
N GLY A 525 -14.82 -15.94 6.98
CA GLY A 525 -14.92 -17.29 6.42
C GLY A 525 -15.03 -18.43 7.44
N TYR A 526 -15.17 -18.12 8.74
CA TYR A 526 -15.27 -19.13 9.80
C TYR A 526 -16.62 -19.86 9.71
N ARG A 527 -16.59 -21.16 9.41
CA ARG A 527 -17.81 -21.97 9.16
C ARG A 527 -18.77 -21.32 8.13
N ALA A 528 -18.22 -20.62 7.13
CA ALA A 528 -18.99 -19.84 6.15
C ALA A 528 -20.08 -20.64 5.43
N GLY A 529 -19.78 -21.90 5.08
CA GLY A 529 -20.74 -22.77 4.39
C GLY A 529 -21.98 -23.07 5.23
N GLU A 530 -21.80 -23.33 6.52
CA GLU A 530 -22.89 -23.61 7.46
C GLU A 530 -23.73 -22.35 7.72
N CYS A 531 -23.05 -21.23 7.97
CA CYS A 531 -23.70 -19.93 8.14
C CYS A 531 -24.53 -19.55 6.92
N ALA A 532 -23.98 -19.71 5.71
CA ALA A 532 -24.68 -19.41 4.47
C ALA A 532 -25.85 -20.39 4.19
N ALA A 533 -25.69 -21.67 4.54
CA ALA A 533 -26.74 -22.66 4.37
C ALA A 533 -27.97 -22.36 5.25
N LEU A 534 -27.75 -21.99 6.51
CA LEU A 534 -28.82 -21.59 7.43
C LEU A 534 -29.61 -20.38 6.91
N LEU A 535 -28.91 -19.35 6.45
CA LEU A 535 -29.53 -18.17 5.82
C LEU A 535 -30.39 -18.56 4.61
N ARG A 536 -29.82 -19.32 3.66
CA ARG A 536 -30.53 -19.73 2.43
C ARG A 536 -31.77 -20.58 2.73
N ARG A 537 -31.66 -21.53 3.66
CA ARG A 537 -32.77 -22.38 4.09
C ARG A 537 -33.91 -21.54 4.65
N THR A 538 -33.61 -20.67 5.61
CA THR A 538 -34.62 -19.83 6.29
C THR A 538 -35.35 -18.89 5.32
N PHE A 539 -34.62 -18.22 4.42
CA PHE A 539 -35.26 -17.36 3.40
C PHE A 539 -36.06 -18.14 2.36
N THR A 540 -35.73 -19.41 2.11
CA THR A 540 -36.52 -20.28 1.24
C THR A 540 -37.83 -20.69 1.91
N GLU A 541 -37.77 -21.01 3.21
CA GLU A 541 -38.97 -21.29 4.02
C GLU A 541 -39.89 -20.06 4.12
N PHE A 542 -39.35 -18.86 4.33
CA PHE A 542 -40.15 -17.62 4.33
C PHE A 542 -40.85 -17.35 2.99
N ARG A 543 -40.18 -17.64 1.87
CA ARG A 543 -40.78 -17.47 0.53
C ARG A 543 -41.87 -18.51 0.23
N ARG A 544 -41.81 -19.71 0.81
CA ARG A 544 -42.86 -20.73 0.68
C ARG A 544 -44.12 -20.44 1.51
N LYS A 545 -44.00 -19.63 2.57
CA LYS A 545 -45.10 -19.24 3.45
C LYS A 545 -45.84 -17.96 2.98
N ARG A 546 -45.28 -17.25 1.99
CA ARG A 546 -45.93 -16.15 1.27
C ARG A 546 -46.61 -16.72 0.04
#